data_AF-A0A815VVS7-F1
#
_entry.id   AF-A0A815VVS7-F1
#
_cell.length_a   1.000
_cell.length_b   1.000
_cell.length_c   1.000
_cell.angle_alpha   90.00
_cell.angle_beta   90.00
_cell.angle_gamma   90.00
#
_symmetry.space_group_name_H-M   'P 1'
#
loop_
_entity.id
_entity.type
_entity.pdbx_description
1 polymer ?
#
loop_
_entity_poly.entity_id
_entity_poly.type
_entity_poly.pdbx_seq_one_letter_code
_entity_poly.pdbx_strand_id
1 'polypeptide(L)'
;MFLADRNSPYWIPSLPDIGHRSLPYWTYFSINNYYLLTAFILVLIRYIFQRDIRLIVFRRWLFLQAVMFIIRSISIYVTSLSVPLPGCNTTAIGSPPVEAFYIMFLIHTTCGDVLFFWTYITLCALAWTTYSKGEEYYPIRWLWNQFKGKKQEIIQGRPGWLYPQLDSIGDPLSFYLTTYLVWIFTIIGYLFIIATRFHYTVDVFLGFLLSHLIWQTYHYYIKTLAERR
;
A
#
# COMPACT_ATOMS: atom_id res chain seq x y z
N MET A 1 10.99 10.73 -25.01
CA MET A 1 9.97 10.17 -25.93
C MET A 1 8.79 9.75 -25.08
N PHE A 2 7.55 9.84 -25.58
CA PHE A 2 6.25 9.75 -24.85
C PHE A 2 5.67 11.09 -24.36
N LEU A 3 5.30 11.95 -25.30
CA LEU A 3 4.29 12.98 -25.09
C LEU A 3 3.13 12.67 -26.06
N ALA A 4 2.05 12.11 -25.53
CA ALA A 4 0.79 12.02 -26.26
C ALA A 4 0.11 13.40 -26.17
N ASP A 5 0.52 14.32 -27.03
CA ASP A 5 -0.21 15.56 -27.28
C ASP A 5 -1.54 15.21 -27.98
N ARG A 6 -2.65 15.83 -27.56
CA ARG A 6 -3.97 15.68 -28.19
C ARG A 6 -4.00 16.23 -29.63
N ASN A 7 -3.01 17.03 -29.99
CA ASN A 7 -2.78 17.53 -31.36
C ASN A 7 -1.83 16.64 -32.17
N SER A 8 -1.31 15.55 -31.60
CA SER A 8 -0.50 14.60 -32.34
C SER A 8 -1.40 13.79 -33.29
N PRO A 9 -1.03 13.65 -34.57
CA PRO A 9 -1.75 12.82 -35.54
C PRO A 9 -1.76 11.32 -35.18
N TYR A 10 -1.09 10.92 -34.08
CA TYR A 10 -0.99 9.56 -33.57
C TYR A 10 -1.79 9.35 -32.28
N TRP A 11 -2.87 10.10 -32.04
CA TRP A 11 -3.74 9.88 -30.88
C TRP A 11 -4.40 8.49 -30.95
N ILE A 12 -3.96 7.58 -30.09
CA ILE A 12 -4.56 6.25 -29.95
C ILE A 12 -5.70 6.35 -28.93
N PRO A 13 -6.93 5.97 -29.28
CA PRO A 13 -8.04 5.96 -28.33
C PRO A 13 -7.77 5.02 -27.17
N SER A 14 -8.28 5.34 -25.98
CA SER A 14 -8.15 4.47 -24.81
C SER A 14 -8.77 3.10 -25.05
N LEU A 15 -8.14 2.06 -24.50
CA LEU A 15 -8.64 0.70 -24.66
C LEU A 15 -9.94 0.51 -23.84
N PRO A 16 -10.87 -0.33 -24.32
CA PRO A 16 -12.06 -0.66 -23.56
C PRO A 16 -11.69 -1.38 -22.26
N ASP A 17 -12.13 -0.85 -21.13
CA ASP A 17 -11.87 -1.39 -19.79
C ASP A 17 -13.18 -1.70 -19.05
N ILE A 18 -13.22 -2.83 -18.36
CA ILE A 18 -14.43 -3.30 -17.66
C ILE A 18 -14.79 -2.36 -16.51
N GLY A 19 -13.82 -1.99 -15.67
CA GLY A 19 -14.07 -1.06 -14.57
C GLY A 19 -14.45 0.33 -15.08
N HIS A 20 -13.97 0.72 -16.27
CA HIS A 20 -14.40 1.95 -16.91
C HIS A 20 -15.84 1.93 -17.43
N ARG A 21 -16.42 0.75 -17.65
CA ARG A 21 -17.84 0.63 -18.01
C ARG A 21 -18.73 0.59 -16.76
N SER A 22 -18.25 0.00 -15.68
CA SER A 22 -19.04 -0.20 -14.46
C SER A 22 -19.07 0.99 -13.51
N LEU A 23 -17.98 1.75 -13.41
CA LEU A 23 -17.87 2.87 -12.48
C LEU A 23 -18.14 4.22 -13.15
N PRO A 24 -18.82 5.17 -12.49
CA PRO A 24 -18.99 6.52 -13.01
C PRO A 24 -17.65 7.24 -13.16
N TYR A 25 -17.54 8.15 -14.13
CA TYR A 25 -16.35 8.96 -14.31
C TYR A 25 -16.25 10.02 -13.20
N TRP A 26 -15.12 10.04 -12.50
CA TRP A 26 -14.84 10.98 -11.43
C TRP A 26 -13.80 12.01 -11.88
N THR A 27 -14.18 13.29 -11.92
CA THR A 27 -13.34 14.37 -12.48
C THR A 27 -12.25 14.86 -11.52
N TYR A 28 -12.46 14.70 -10.20
CA TYR A 28 -11.52 15.16 -9.20
C TYR A 28 -10.38 14.16 -8.98
N PHE A 29 -9.35 14.27 -9.82
CA PHE A 29 -8.20 13.36 -9.86
C PHE A 29 -7.27 13.43 -8.64
N SER A 30 -7.19 14.58 -7.99
CA SER A 30 -6.33 14.80 -6.82
C SER A 30 -6.68 13.88 -5.64
N ILE A 31 -7.89 13.30 -5.63
CA ILE A 31 -8.31 12.31 -4.62
C ILE A 31 -7.34 11.14 -4.49
N ASN A 32 -6.75 10.69 -5.60
CA ASN A 32 -5.80 9.57 -5.61
C ASN A 32 -4.53 9.89 -4.82
N ASN A 33 -4.03 11.13 -4.95
CA ASN A 33 -2.85 11.60 -4.23
C ASN A 33 -3.13 11.74 -2.72
N TYR A 34 -4.31 12.26 -2.36
CA TYR A 34 -4.71 12.32 -0.95
C TYR A 34 -4.85 10.92 -0.33
N TYR A 35 -5.43 9.95 -1.05
CA TYR A 35 -5.55 8.57 -0.59
C TYR A 35 -4.18 7.93 -0.29
N LEU A 36 -3.18 8.13 -1.16
CA LEU A 36 -1.82 7.67 -0.86
C LEU A 36 -1.22 8.34 0.34
N LEU A 37 -1.31 9.67 0.40
CA LEU A 37 -0.72 10.43 1.48
C LEU A 37 -1.32 9.98 2.81
N THR A 38 -2.63 9.79 2.85
CA THR A 38 -3.33 9.22 4.00
C THR A 38 -2.83 7.81 4.32
N ALA A 39 -2.73 6.91 3.34
CA ALA A 39 -2.21 5.55 3.57
C ALA A 39 -0.79 5.55 4.15
N PHE A 40 0.09 6.41 3.62
CA PHE A 40 1.46 6.56 4.11
C PHE A 40 1.50 7.08 5.54
N ILE A 41 0.77 8.16 5.81
CA ILE A 41 0.69 8.77 7.14
C ILE A 41 0.16 7.75 8.16
N LEU A 42 -0.87 6.99 7.83
CA LEU A 42 -1.42 5.94 8.71
C LEU A 42 -0.34 4.90 9.07
N VAL A 43 0.41 4.42 8.08
CA VAL A 43 1.52 3.46 8.31
C VAL A 43 2.63 4.08 9.16
N LEU A 44 3.04 5.32 8.89
CA LEU A 44 4.05 6.01 9.70
C LEU A 44 3.61 6.21 11.15
N ILE A 45 2.38 6.68 11.36
CA ILE A 45 1.78 6.83 12.69
C ILE A 45 1.87 5.50 13.43
N ARG A 46 1.50 4.39 12.77
CA ARG A 46 1.57 3.06 13.38
C ARG A 46 3.00 2.66 13.75
N TYR A 47 3.97 2.88 12.87
CA TYR A 47 5.38 2.59 13.16
C TYR A 47 5.93 3.40 14.33
N ILE A 48 5.47 4.64 14.53
CA ILE A 48 5.84 5.46 15.69
C ILE A 48 5.33 4.82 16.99
N PHE A 49 4.11 4.27 16.97
CA PHE A 49 3.51 3.62 18.14
C PHE A 49 4.08 2.21 18.43
N GLN A 50 4.69 1.55 17.44
CA GLN A 50 5.26 0.21 17.56
C GLN A 50 6.67 0.23 18.20
N ARG A 51 6.75 0.30 19.54
CA ARG A 51 8.00 0.62 20.26
C ARG A 51 9.14 -0.39 20.07
N ASP A 52 8.86 -1.68 20.06
CA ASP A 52 9.93 -2.69 20.25
C ASP A 52 10.53 -3.19 18.93
N ILE A 53 9.76 -3.23 17.85
CA ILE A 53 10.20 -3.79 16.55
C ILE A 53 10.19 -2.79 15.38
N ARG A 54 9.91 -1.50 15.61
CA ARG A 54 9.75 -0.46 14.58
C ARG A 54 10.84 -0.44 13.52
N LEU A 55 12.12 -0.45 13.90
CA LEU A 55 13.22 -0.32 12.93
C LEU A 55 13.37 -1.57 12.07
N ILE A 56 13.09 -2.75 12.64
CA ILE A 56 13.12 -4.01 11.88
C ILE A 56 11.98 -3.99 10.87
N VAL A 57 10.75 -3.72 11.31
CA VAL A 57 9.57 -3.68 10.43
C VAL A 57 9.70 -2.60 9.36
N PHE A 58 10.15 -1.40 9.73
CA PHE A 58 10.36 -0.29 8.80
C PHE A 58 11.41 -0.62 7.75
N ARG A 59 12.56 -1.21 8.13
CA ARG A 59 13.58 -1.66 7.18
C ARG A 59 13.03 -2.70 6.19
N ARG A 60 12.21 -3.65 6.66
CA ARG A 60 11.57 -4.65 5.80
C ARG A 60 10.60 -4.01 4.81
N TRP A 61 9.79 -3.07 5.29
CA TRP A 61 8.86 -2.33 4.44
C TRP A 61 9.60 -1.50 3.39
N LEU A 62 10.64 -0.76 3.78
CA LEU A 62 11.49 -0.01 2.83
C LEU A 62 12.13 -0.92 1.78
N PHE A 63 12.63 -2.10 2.17
CA PHE A 63 13.18 -3.07 1.23
C PHE A 63 12.13 -3.54 0.22
N LEU A 64 10.93 -3.91 0.69
CA LEU A 64 9.84 -4.34 -0.18
C LEU A 64 9.37 -3.21 -1.11
N GLN A 65 9.30 -1.99 -0.61
CA GLN A 65 9.00 -0.82 -1.45
C GLN A 65 10.07 -0.63 -2.53
N ALA A 66 11.36 -0.72 -2.19
CA ALA A 66 12.44 -0.59 -3.17
C ALA A 66 12.36 -1.68 -4.26
N VAL A 67 12.06 -2.93 -3.89
CA VAL A 67 11.84 -4.02 -4.85
C VAL A 67 10.67 -3.71 -5.79
N MET A 68 9.54 -3.22 -5.27
CA MET A 68 8.40 -2.83 -6.10
C MET A 68 8.72 -1.68 -7.05
N PHE A 69 9.50 -0.69 -6.59
CA PHE A 69 9.93 0.42 -7.44
C PHE A 69 10.86 -0.03 -8.57
N ILE A 70 11.75 -1.00 -8.33
CA ILE A 70 12.59 -1.57 -9.39
C ILE A 70 11.73 -2.28 -10.44
N ILE A 71 10.77 -3.10 -10.01
CA ILE A 71 9.87 -3.80 -10.94
C ILE A 71 9.04 -2.79 -11.74
N ARG A 72 8.60 -1.70 -11.11
CA ARG A 72 7.94 -0.57 -11.78
C ARG A 72 8.80 0.06 -12.85
N SER A 73 10.08 0.31 -12.59
CA SER A 73 10.98 0.90 -13.58
C SER A 73 11.11 0.01 -14.82
N ILE A 74 11.20 -1.31 -14.61
CA ILE A 74 11.26 -2.29 -15.70
C ILE A 74 9.92 -2.32 -16.46
N SER A 75 8.79 -2.35 -15.75
CA SER A 75 7.48 -2.43 -16.39
C SER A 75 7.19 -1.20 -17.24
N ILE A 76 7.49 0.02 -16.77
CA ILE A 76 7.27 1.26 -17.56
C ILE A 76 8.07 1.22 -18.87
N TYR A 77 9.26 0.64 -18.84
CA TYR A 77 10.07 0.48 -20.05
C TYR A 77 9.46 -0.53 -21.03
N VAL A 78 8.90 -1.63 -20.52
CA VAL A 78 8.37 -2.74 -21.33
C VAL A 78 6.93 -2.49 -21.80
N THR A 79 6.12 -1.85 -20.98
CA THR A 79 4.69 -1.62 -21.22
C THR A 79 4.46 -0.12 -21.39
N SER A 80 4.43 0.34 -22.63
CA SER A 80 3.95 1.69 -22.97
C SER A 80 2.52 1.56 -23.51
N LEU A 81 1.54 1.76 -22.64
CA LEU A 81 0.12 1.74 -23.03
C LEU A 81 -0.38 3.16 -23.31
N SER A 82 -1.44 3.27 -24.11
CA SER A 82 -2.14 4.54 -24.34
C SER A 82 -2.82 5.02 -23.07
N VAL A 83 -2.61 6.28 -22.72
CA VAL A 83 -3.10 6.91 -21.49
C VAL A 83 -4.64 6.93 -21.46
N PRO A 84 -5.30 6.39 -20.43
CA PRO A 84 -6.76 6.37 -20.34
C PRO A 84 -7.38 7.72 -19.93
N LEU A 85 -6.61 8.63 -19.33
CA LEU A 85 -7.09 9.93 -18.87
C LEU A 85 -7.23 10.92 -20.04
N PRO A 86 -8.45 11.40 -20.36
CA PRO A 86 -8.66 12.34 -21.44
C PRO A 86 -8.05 13.71 -21.10
N GLY A 87 -7.06 14.15 -21.88
CA GLY A 87 -6.56 15.51 -21.80
C GLY A 87 -5.49 15.80 -20.77
N CYS A 88 -4.77 14.78 -20.33
CA CYS A 88 -3.66 14.95 -19.41
C CYS A 88 -2.53 15.78 -20.04
N ASN A 89 -2.08 16.83 -19.35
CA ASN A 89 -0.87 17.58 -19.70
C ASN A 89 0.21 17.32 -18.64
N THR A 90 1.39 16.87 -19.07
CA THR A 90 2.48 16.55 -18.15
C THR A 90 3.18 17.82 -17.69
N THR A 91 3.51 17.92 -16.41
CA THR A 91 4.32 19.03 -15.87
C THR A 91 5.81 18.72 -15.90
N ALA A 92 6.19 17.47 -16.22
CA ALA A 92 7.57 17.03 -16.30
C ALA A 92 8.20 17.41 -17.65
N ILE A 93 9.08 18.41 -17.65
CA ILE A 93 9.74 18.97 -18.85
C ILE A 93 11.26 18.74 -18.82
N GLY A 94 11.84 18.48 -17.64
CA GLY A 94 13.27 18.30 -17.43
C GLY A 94 13.82 16.92 -17.81
N SER A 95 15.03 16.63 -17.33
CA SER A 95 15.69 15.35 -17.60
C SER A 95 14.99 14.19 -16.86
N PRO A 96 14.85 13.00 -17.49
CA PRO A 96 14.15 11.87 -16.88
C PRO A 96 14.53 11.51 -15.44
N PRO A 97 15.82 11.49 -15.02
CA PRO A 97 16.16 11.16 -13.64
C PRO A 97 15.72 12.23 -12.65
N VAL A 98 15.84 13.51 -12.99
CA VAL A 98 15.44 14.63 -12.13
C VAL A 98 13.91 14.68 -12.01
N GLU A 99 13.21 14.49 -13.12
CA GLU A 99 11.76 14.40 -13.15
C GLU A 99 11.24 13.19 -12.36
N ALA A 100 11.90 12.04 -12.45
CA ALA A 100 11.56 10.87 -11.64
C ALA A 100 11.63 11.16 -10.13
N PHE A 101 12.63 11.91 -9.68
CA PHE A 101 12.70 12.37 -8.28
C PHE A 101 11.52 13.28 -7.94
N TYR A 102 11.21 14.28 -8.77
CA TYR A 102 10.08 15.18 -8.51
C TYR A 102 8.72 14.46 -8.50
N ILE A 103 8.53 13.47 -9.37
CA ILE A 103 7.32 12.63 -9.41
C ILE A 103 7.24 11.75 -8.15
N MET A 104 8.37 11.21 -7.68
CA MET A 104 8.42 10.41 -6.44
C MET A 104 8.00 11.21 -5.21
N PHE A 105 8.33 12.51 -5.17
CA PHE A 105 7.89 13.43 -4.12
C PHE A 105 6.50 14.05 -4.36
N LEU A 106 5.76 13.59 -5.38
CA LEU A 106 4.45 14.12 -5.78
C LEU A 106 4.47 15.62 -6.16
N ILE A 107 5.62 16.15 -6.59
CA ILE A 107 5.77 17.56 -7.01
C ILE A 107 5.34 17.70 -8.47
N HIS A 108 5.75 16.78 -9.34
CA HIS A 108 5.38 16.77 -10.75
C HIS A 108 4.44 15.61 -11.09
N THR A 109 3.55 15.83 -12.05
CA THR A 109 2.61 14.83 -12.53
C THR A 109 2.95 14.47 -13.97
N THR A 110 3.13 13.18 -14.22
CA THR A 110 3.26 12.63 -15.57
C THR A 110 1.97 12.01 -16.03
N CYS A 111 1.66 12.20 -17.30
CA CYS A 111 0.52 11.59 -17.96
C CYS A 111 0.77 10.14 -18.39
N GLY A 112 2.04 9.71 -18.42
CA GLY A 112 2.43 8.35 -18.78
C GLY A 112 2.44 7.36 -17.61
N ASP A 113 2.37 6.09 -17.98
CA ASP A 113 2.19 4.87 -17.15
C ASP A 113 2.45 5.01 -15.65
N VAL A 114 1.33 5.00 -14.92
CA VAL A 114 1.30 5.14 -13.46
C VAL A 114 1.31 3.76 -12.76
N LEU A 115 1.44 2.66 -13.54
CA LEU A 115 1.14 1.23 -13.32
C LEU A 115 1.38 0.62 -11.91
N PHE A 116 2.12 1.30 -11.04
CA PHE A 116 2.55 0.82 -9.72
C PHE A 116 2.28 1.79 -8.56
N PHE A 117 1.33 2.71 -8.69
CA PHE A 117 0.96 3.59 -7.56
C PHE A 117 0.16 2.84 -6.48
N TRP A 118 -0.56 1.78 -6.86
CA TRP A 118 -1.46 0.99 -6.00
C TRP A 118 -0.78 -0.16 -5.29
N THR A 119 0.36 -0.60 -5.82
CA THR A 119 1.22 -1.57 -5.15
C THR A 119 1.66 -1.06 -3.79
N TYR A 120 1.86 0.25 -3.69
CA TYR A 120 2.14 0.96 -2.46
C TYR A 120 0.99 0.84 -1.44
N ILE A 121 -0.26 1.15 -1.81
CA ILE A 121 -1.42 1.01 -0.91
C ILE A 121 -1.58 -0.45 -0.48
N THR A 122 -1.42 -1.39 -1.42
CA THR A 122 -1.48 -2.83 -1.12
C THR A 122 -0.42 -3.22 -0.08
N LEU A 123 0.82 -2.75 -0.26
CA LEU A 123 1.91 -3.02 0.68
C LEU A 123 1.66 -2.38 2.06
N CYS A 124 1.08 -1.19 2.09
CA CYS A 124 0.65 -0.54 3.34
C CYS A 124 -0.42 -1.38 4.07
N ALA A 125 -1.40 -1.90 3.34
CA ALA A 125 -2.44 -2.77 3.91
C ALA A 125 -1.87 -4.11 4.40
N LEU A 126 -1.00 -4.74 3.62
CA LEU A 126 -0.33 -5.99 3.99
C LEU A 126 0.59 -5.81 5.20
N ALA A 127 1.32 -4.70 5.25
CA ALA A 127 2.15 -4.34 6.40
C ALA A 127 1.29 -4.12 7.64
N TRP A 128 0.20 -3.38 7.52
CA TRP A 128 -0.72 -3.18 8.63
C TRP A 128 -1.26 -4.50 9.16
N THR A 129 -1.82 -5.34 8.29
CA THR A 129 -2.48 -6.58 8.70
C THR A 129 -1.52 -7.64 9.25
N THR A 130 -0.29 -7.70 8.73
CA THR A 130 0.69 -8.67 9.23
C THR A 130 1.29 -8.23 10.56
N TYR A 131 1.59 -6.94 10.71
CA TYR A 131 2.28 -6.40 11.89
C TYR A 131 1.33 -5.86 12.97
N SER A 132 0.01 -5.82 12.72
CA SER A 132 -1.01 -5.49 13.74
C SER A 132 -1.42 -6.69 14.61
N LYS A 133 -1.18 -7.92 14.13
CA LYS A 133 -1.52 -9.16 14.85
C LYS A 133 -0.71 -9.24 16.16
N GLY A 134 -1.35 -8.88 17.28
CA GLY A 134 -0.79 -9.00 18.64
C GLY A 134 -0.67 -7.68 19.42
N GLU A 135 -0.54 -6.53 18.76
CA GLU A 135 -0.35 -5.24 19.44
C GLU A 135 -1.66 -4.49 19.74
N GLU A 136 -2.72 -4.75 18.96
CA GLU A 136 -4.02 -4.08 19.07
C GLU A 136 -4.73 -4.35 20.41
N TYR A 137 -4.38 -5.47 21.05
CA TYR A 137 -4.91 -5.88 22.34
C TYR A 137 -4.31 -5.10 23.53
N TYR A 138 -3.09 -4.59 23.37
CA TYR A 138 -2.29 -4.00 24.46
C TYR A 138 -2.90 -2.70 25.04
N PRO A 139 -3.24 -1.67 24.24
CA PRO A 139 -3.70 -0.40 24.80
C PRO A 139 -5.11 -0.48 25.39
N ILE A 140 -6.03 -1.24 24.77
CA ILE A 140 -7.42 -1.36 25.23
C ILE A 140 -7.50 -2.15 26.53
N ARG A 141 -6.78 -3.28 26.65
CA ARG A 141 -6.76 -4.06 27.89
C ARG A 141 -6.03 -3.35 29.02
N TRP A 142 -4.96 -2.61 28.72
CA TRP A 142 -4.32 -1.76 29.71
C TRP A 142 -5.29 -0.71 30.27
N LEU A 143 -5.99 0.02 29.39
CA LEU A 143 -6.99 1.00 29.78
C LEU A 143 -8.11 0.34 30.61
N TRP A 144 -8.64 -0.78 30.15
CA TRP A 144 -9.70 -1.54 30.82
C TRP A 144 -9.28 -2.06 32.20
N ASN A 145 -8.03 -2.52 32.33
CA ASN A 145 -7.48 -2.99 33.60
C ASN A 145 -7.24 -1.83 34.58
N GLN A 146 -6.85 -0.65 34.09
CA GLN A 146 -6.80 0.59 34.88
C GLN A 146 -8.19 1.00 35.38
N PHE A 147 -9.20 1.02 34.48
CA PHE A 147 -10.58 1.29 34.85
C PHE A 147 -11.15 0.30 35.88
N LYS A 148 -10.76 -0.98 35.81
CA LYS A 148 -11.22 -2.01 36.76
C LYS A 148 -10.35 -2.17 38.00
N GLY A 149 -9.32 -1.35 38.19
CA GLY A 149 -8.42 -1.42 39.35
C GLY A 149 -7.74 -2.79 39.54
N LYS A 150 -7.65 -3.60 38.47
CA LYS A 150 -7.09 -4.96 38.57
C LYS A 150 -5.58 -4.88 38.65
N LYS A 151 -5.00 -5.50 39.69
CA LYS A 151 -3.56 -5.76 39.74
C LYS A 151 -3.15 -6.58 38.53
N GLN A 152 -2.06 -6.16 37.94
CA GLN A 152 -1.52 -6.71 36.73
C GLN A 152 -0.93 -8.12 36.97
N GLU A 153 -1.51 -9.14 36.34
CA GLU A 153 -1.00 -10.52 36.43
C GLU A 153 0.38 -10.61 35.79
N ILE A 154 1.35 -11.19 36.49
CA ILE A 154 2.71 -11.45 35.99
C ILE A 154 2.81 -12.94 35.73
N ILE A 155 3.08 -13.34 34.49
CA ILE A 155 3.23 -14.72 34.06
C ILE A 155 4.70 -14.92 33.64
N GLN A 156 5.42 -15.81 34.35
CA GLN A 156 6.84 -16.10 34.13
C GLN A 156 7.75 -14.85 34.18
N GLY A 157 7.57 -14.00 35.20
CA GLY A 157 8.41 -12.81 35.40
C GLY A 157 8.19 -11.70 34.35
N ARG A 158 7.28 -11.91 33.40
CA ARG A 158 6.84 -10.88 32.47
C ARG A 158 5.37 -10.58 32.70
N PRO A 159 4.97 -9.33 32.51
CA PRO A 159 3.58 -9.01 32.69
C PRO A 159 2.66 -9.72 31.67
N GLY A 160 1.50 -10.19 32.12
CA GLY A 160 0.56 -11.04 31.38
C GLY A 160 -0.03 -10.42 30.11
N TRP A 161 0.13 -9.11 29.90
CA TRP A 161 -0.19 -8.44 28.63
C TRP A 161 0.84 -8.69 27.52
N LEU A 162 1.95 -9.36 27.82
CA LEU A 162 2.95 -9.77 26.83
C LEU A 162 2.58 -11.07 26.10
N TYR A 163 1.57 -11.81 26.59
CA TYR A 163 1.07 -13.03 25.95
C TYR A 163 -0.26 -12.70 25.28
N PRO A 164 -0.32 -12.53 23.94
CA PRO A 164 -1.59 -12.43 23.25
C PRO A 164 -2.38 -13.72 23.51
N GLN A 165 -3.71 -13.64 23.66
CA GLN A 165 -4.54 -14.84 23.69
C GLN A 165 -4.35 -15.56 22.35
N LEU A 166 -3.95 -16.82 22.38
CA LEU A 166 -3.70 -17.62 21.18
C LEU A 166 -4.97 -18.39 20.83
N ASP A 167 -5.29 -18.54 19.56
CA ASP A 167 -6.27 -19.53 19.10
C ASP A 167 -5.74 -20.96 19.33
N SER A 168 -6.55 -21.97 19.04
CA SER A 168 -6.15 -23.39 19.17
C SER A 168 -4.99 -23.80 18.26
N ILE A 169 -4.56 -22.93 17.34
CA ILE A 169 -3.50 -23.13 16.35
C ILE A 169 -2.22 -22.36 16.76
N GLY A 170 -2.29 -21.48 17.77
CA GLY A 170 -1.16 -20.69 18.24
C GLY A 170 -1.05 -19.31 17.59
N ASP A 171 -2.11 -18.81 16.94
CA ASP A 171 -2.14 -17.46 16.38
C ASP A 171 -2.78 -16.47 17.38
N PRO A 172 -2.25 -15.24 17.54
CA PRO A 172 -2.83 -14.25 18.44
C PRO A 172 -4.26 -13.86 17.99
N LEU A 173 -5.23 -14.02 18.89
CA LEU A 173 -6.63 -13.62 18.80
C LEU A 173 -6.73 -12.08 18.79
N SER A 174 -6.30 -11.46 17.70
CA SER A 174 -6.35 -10.02 17.49
C SER A 174 -7.76 -9.60 17.09
N PHE A 175 -8.21 -8.44 17.56
CA PHE A 175 -9.43 -7.81 17.03
C PHE A 175 -9.23 -7.56 15.53
N TYR A 176 -9.96 -8.28 14.67
CA TYR A 176 -9.83 -8.13 13.22
C TYR A 176 -10.35 -6.79 12.68
N LEU A 177 -10.89 -5.91 13.53
CA LEU A 177 -11.57 -4.69 13.11
C LEU A 177 -10.64 -3.74 12.33
N THR A 178 -9.44 -3.42 12.82
CA THR A 178 -8.53 -2.55 12.06
C THR A 178 -8.08 -3.18 10.75
N THR A 179 -7.93 -4.51 10.72
CA THR A 179 -7.62 -5.26 9.50
C THR A 179 -8.74 -5.10 8.47
N TYR A 180 -10.01 -5.26 8.87
CA TYR A 180 -11.15 -5.03 7.99
C TYR A 180 -11.23 -3.57 7.52
N LEU A 181 -11.05 -2.61 8.43
CA LEU A 181 -11.09 -1.17 8.10
C LEU A 181 -10.01 -0.77 7.09
N VAL A 182 -8.79 -1.30 7.23
CA VAL A 182 -7.69 -1.01 6.30
C VAL A 182 -7.95 -1.62 4.93
N TRP A 183 -8.50 -2.83 4.85
CA TRP A 183 -8.88 -3.42 3.57
C TRP A 183 -10.06 -2.71 2.92
N ILE A 184 -11.06 -2.28 3.69
CA ILE A 184 -12.16 -1.43 3.17
C ILE A 184 -11.59 -0.13 2.59
N PHE A 185 -10.73 0.56 3.33
CA PHE A 185 -10.05 1.77 2.86
C PHE A 185 -9.26 1.51 1.56
N THR A 186 -8.55 0.38 1.49
CA THR A 186 -7.76 -0.02 0.32
C THR A 186 -8.65 -0.30 -0.90
N ILE A 187 -9.76 -1.01 -0.72
CA ILE A 187 -10.73 -1.31 -1.79
C ILE A 187 -11.37 -0.02 -2.30
N ILE A 188 -11.77 0.89 -1.41
CA ILE A 188 -12.29 2.21 -1.80
C ILE A 188 -11.25 2.97 -2.63
N GLY A 189 -9.97 2.93 -2.21
CA GLY A 189 -8.87 3.48 -2.98
C GLY A 189 -8.79 2.92 -4.40
N TYR A 190 -8.94 1.61 -4.59
CA TYR A 190 -9.00 0.96 -5.90
C TYR A 190 -10.22 1.35 -6.75
N LEU A 191 -11.34 1.67 -6.13
CA LEU A 191 -12.50 2.16 -6.87
C LEU A 191 -12.30 3.59 -7.38
N PHE A 192 -11.74 4.49 -6.55
CA PHE A 192 -11.52 5.88 -6.96
C PHE A 192 -10.56 6.04 -8.14
N ILE A 193 -9.49 5.27 -8.18
CA ILE A 193 -8.56 5.25 -9.30
C ILE A 193 -9.20 4.77 -10.60
N ILE A 194 -9.95 3.67 -10.56
CA ILE A 194 -10.63 3.16 -11.77
C ILE A 194 -11.70 4.18 -12.21
N ALA A 195 -12.42 4.79 -11.26
CA ALA A 195 -13.42 5.83 -11.52
C ALA A 195 -12.82 7.11 -12.13
N THR A 196 -11.62 7.51 -11.69
CA THR A 196 -10.90 8.68 -12.23
C THR A 196 -10.25 8.42 -13.58
N ARG A 197 -10.28 7.16 -14.08
CA ARG A 197 -9.72 6.74 -15.38
C ARG A 197 -8.21 7.00 -15.47
N PHE A 198 -7.51 7.03 -14.34
CA PHE A 198 -6.05 7.14 -14.33
C PHE A 198 -5.37 5.85 -14.75
N HIS A 199 -6.05 4.71 -14.58
CA HIS A 199 -5.50 3.40 -14.85
C HIS A 199 -6.55 2.44 -15.39
N TYR A 200 -6.06 1.42 -16.08
CA TYR A 200 -6.86 0.26 -16.43
C TYR A 200 -7.09 -0.62 -15.20
N THR A 201 -8.23 -1.31 -15.18
CA THR A 201 -8.58 -2.24 -14.11
C THR A 201 -7.58 -3.39 -14.03
N VAL A 202 -7.03 -3.81 -15.18
CA VAL A 202 -5.99 -4.85 -15.24
C VAL A 202 -4.71 -4.45 -14.51
N ASP A 203 -4.31 -3.18 -14.57
CA ASP A 203 -3.11 -2.67 -13.90
C ASP A 203 -3.26 -2.74 -12.38
N VAL A 204 -4.44 -2.35 -11.88
CA VAL A 204 -4.78 -2.39 -10.45
C VAL A 204 -4.76 -3.84 -9.95
N PHE A 205 -5.33 -4.76 -10.73
CA PHE A 205 -5.36 -6.17 -10.38
C PHE A 205 -3.97 -6.81 -10.40
N LEU A 206 -3.16 -6.57 -11.44
CA LEU A 206 -1.79 -7.06 -11.53
C LEU A 206 -0.91 -6.49 -10.41
N GLY A 207 -1.06 -5.20 -10.12
CA GLY A 207 -0.36 -4.55 -9.01
C GLY A 207 -0.69 -5.20 -7.66
N PHE A 208 -1.98 -5.45 -7.40
CA PHE A 208 -2.42 -6.16 -6.19
C PHE A 208 -1.79 -7.56 -6.08
N LEU A 209 -1.88 -8.36 -7.14
CA LEU A 209 -1.34 -9.73 -7.17
C LEU A 209 0.17 -9.74 -6.93
N LEU A 210 0.90 -8.87 -7.63
CA LEU A 210 2.34 -8.78 -7.54
C LEU A 210 2.79 -8.35 -6.14
N SER A 211 2.15 -7.32 -5.55
CA SER A 211 2.39 -6.91 -4.17
C SER A 211 2.17 -8.06 -3.19
N HIS A 212 1.08 -8.81 -3.35
CA HIS A 212 0.76 -9.94 -2.49
C HIS A 212 1.78 -11.07 -2.61
N LEU A 213 2.17 -11.43 -3.84
CA LEU A 213 3.14 -12.49 -4.12
C LEU A 213 4.51 -12.15 -3.56
N ILE A 214 4.99 -10.93 -3.76
CA ILE A 214 6.26 -10.44 -3.20
C ILE A 214 6.23 -10.42 -1.68
N TRP A 215 5.12 -9.95 -1.09
CA TRP A 215 4.93 -9.97 0.36
C TRP A 215 5.02 -11.37 0.94
N GLN A 216 4.28 -12.32 0.36
CA GLN A 216 4.26 -13.71 0.82
C GLN A 216 5.62 -14.38 0.66
N THR A 217 6.26 -14.21 -0.50
CA THR A 217 7.58 -14.80 -0.77
C THR A 217 8.61 -14.30 0.24
N TYR A 218 8.63 -13.00 0.50
CA TYR A 218 9.51 -12.40 1.49
C TYR A 218 9.26 -12.94 2.90
N HIS A 219 7.99 -13.00 3.33
CA HIS A 219 7.64 -13.47 4.67
C HIS A 219 7.84 -14.98 4.85
N TYR A 220 7.68 -15.76 3.78
CA TYR A 220 8.03 -17.18 3.78
C TYR A 220 9.55 -17.37 3.94
N TYR A 221 10.35 -16.63 3.16
CA TYR A 221 11.80 -16.67 3.23
C TYR A 221 12.32 -16.36 4.64
N ILE A 222 11.85 -15.28 5.28
CA ILE A 222 12.30 -14.95 6.65
C ILE A 222 11.91 -16.01 7.69
N LYS A 223 10.77 -16.69 7.53
CA LYS A 223 10.32 -17.76 8.44
C LYS A 223 11.23 -18.98 8.32
N THR A 224 11.48 -19.43 7.09
CA THR A 224 12.38 -20.57 6.85
C THR A 224 13.81 -20.31 7.33
N LEU A 225 14.31 -19.08 7.25
CA LEU A 225 15.60 -18.71 7.82
C LEU A 225 15.62 -18.76 9.36
N ALA A 226 14.51 -18.42 10.00
CA ALA A 226 14.39 -18.48 11.45
C ALA A 226 14.36 -19.91 11.98
N GLU A 227 13.71 -20.83 11.27
CA GLU A 227 13.63 -22.25 11.61
C GLU A 227 14.98 -22.99 11.46
N ARG A 228 15.87 -22.48 10.60
CA ARG A 228 17.21 -23.06 10.37
C ARG A 228 18.26 -22.60 11.40
N ARG A 229 17.93 -21.65 12.26
CA ARG A 229 18.85 -21.12 13.29
C ARG A 229 18.56 -21.76 14.64
#